data_AF-A0A376JZW1-F1
#
_entry.id   AF-A0A376JZW1-F1
#
_cell.length_a   1.000
_cell.length_b   1.000
_cell.length_c   1.000
_cell.angle_alpha   90.00
_cell.angle_beta   90.00
_cell.angle_gamma   90.00
#
_symmetry.space_group_name_H-M   'P 1'
#
loop_
_entity.id
_entity.type
_entity.pdbx_description
1 polymer ?
#
loop_
_entity_poly.entity_id
_entity_poly.type
_entity_poly.pdbx_seq_one_letter_code
_entity_poly.pdbx_strand_id
1 'polypeptide(L)'
;MSVMFDPDTAIYPFPPKPTPLSIDEKAYYREKIKCLLKERNAVMVAHYYTDPEIQQLAEETGGCISDSLEMARFGAKHPASTLLVAG
;
A
#
# COMPACT_ATOMS: atom_id res chain seq x y z
N MET A 1 -12.53 -22.71 37.08
CA MET A 1 -11.08 -22.79 36.83
C MET A 1 -10.71 -21.61 35.95
N SER A 2 -10.05 -20.60 36.53
CA SER A 2 -9.52 -19.45 35.79
C SER A 2 -8.29 -19.93 35.04
N VAL A 3 -8.32 -19.89 33.71
CA VAL A 3 -7.12 -20.10 32.91
C VAL A 3 -6.34 -18.80 33.02
N MET A 4 -5.35 -18.75 33.92
CA MET A 4 -4.45 -17.60 34.01
C MET A 4 -3.68 -17.52 32.69
N PHE A 5 -3.73 -16.36 32.06
CA PHE A 5 -2.90 -16.00 30.92
C PHE A 5 -1.45 -16.03 31.37
N ASP A 6 -0.66 -16.97 30.87
CA ASP A 6 0.77 -17.08 31.14
C ASP A 6 1.53 -16.33 30.02
N PRO A 7 2.01 -15.10 30.27
CA PRO A 7 2.64 -14.26 29.26
C PRO A 7 3.92 -14.86 28.66
N ASP A 8 4.56 -15.82 29.36
CA ASP A 8 5.76 -16.49 28.86
C ASP A 8 5.45 -17.57 27.82
N THR A 9 4.21 -18.05 27.76
CA THR A 9 3.74 -18.99 26.72
C THR A 9 3.08 -18.29 25.53
N ALA A 10 2.83 -16.98 25.62
CA ALA A 10 2.20 -16.18 24.57
C ALA A 10 3.23 -15.66 23.54
N ILE A 11 4.19 -16.50 23.14
CA ILE A 11 5.10 -16.17 22.04
C ILE A 11 4.31 -16.33 20.75
N TYR A 12 3.74 -15.23 20.25
CA TYR A 12 3.18 -15.19 18.90
C TYR A 12 4.34 -15.09 17.90
N PRO A 13 4.68 -16.16 17.15
CA PRO A 13 5.76 -16.07 16.18
C PRO A 13 5.30 -15.21 15.01
N PHE A 14 5.73 -13.96 14.99
CA PHE A 14 5.53 -13.13 13.80
C PHE A 14 6.27 -13.75 12.62
N PRO A 15 5.66 -13.80 11.43
CA PRO A 15 6.36 -14.27 10.25
C PRO A 15 7.62 -13.41 10.02
N PRO A 16 8.69 -14.00 9.46
CA PRO A 16 9.87 -13.23 9.10
C PRO A 16 9.47 -12.13 8.13
N LYS A 17 10.10 -10.95 8.29
CA LYS A 17 9.88 -9.84 7.36
C LYS A 17 10.30 -10.27 5.95
N PRO A 18 9.57 -9.83 4.90
CA PRO A 18 9.93 -10.14 3.53
C PRO A 18 11.32 -9.63 3.20
N THR A 19 12.01 -10.34 2.31
CA THR A 19 13.34 -9.96 1.83
C THR A 19 13.25 -8.62 1.08
N PRO A 20 14.13 -7.65 1.39
CA PRO A 20 14.17 -6.40 0.64
C PRO A 20 14.47 -6.64 -0.83
N LEU A 21 13.76 -5.94 -1.71
CA LEU A 21 14.01 -5.96 -3.16
C LEU A 21 15.33 -5.28 -3.49
N SER A 22 16.03 -5.78 -4.50
CA SER A 22 17.18 -5.08 -5.11
C SER A 22 16.75 -3.80 -5.84
N ILE A 23 17.72 -2.93 -6.15
CA ILE A 23 17.46 -1.67 -6.86
C ILE A 23 16.82 -1.92 -8.24
N ASP A 24 17.30 -2.92 -8.97
CA ASP A 24 16.81 -3.27 -10.31
C ASP A 24 15.38 -3.84 -10.25
N GLU A 25 15.09 -4.70 -9.26
CA GLU A 25 13.74 -5.23 -9.04
C GLU A 25 12.76 -4.12 -8.68
N LYS A 26 13.15 -3.20 -7.80
CA LYS A 26 12.32 -2.03 -7.45
C LYS A 26 11.99 -1.19 -8.68
N ALA A 27 12.99 -0.87 -9.50
CA ALA A 27 12.78 -0.11 -10.73
C ALA A 27 11.85 -0.85 -11.70
N TYR A 28 12.07 -2.15 -11.91
CA TYR A 28 11.23 -2.99 -12.75
C TYR A 28 9.76 -2.99 -12.29
N TYR A 29 9.50 -3.20 -11.00
CA TYR A 29 8.14 -3.24 -10.47
C TYR A 29 7.46 -1.88 -10.51
N ARG A 30 8.18 -0.78 -10.22
CA ARG A 30 7.63 0.58 -10.31
C ARG A 30 7.12 0.87 -11.72
N GLU A 31 7.92 0.58 -12.74
CA GLU A 31 7.52 0.80 -14.13
C GLU A 31 6.38 -0.13 -14.56
N LYS A 32 6.41 -1.39 -14.12
CA LYS A 32 5.31 -2.33 -14.35
C LYS A 32 4.00 -1.84 -13.74
N ILE A 33 4.02 -1.32 -12.51
CA ILE A 33 2.83 -0.77 -11.84
C ILE A 33 2.30 0.44 -12.61
N LYS A 34 3.17 1.39 -13.00
CA LYS A 34 2.78 2.56 -13.81
C LYS A 34 2.11 2.15 -15.12
N CYS A 35 2.64 1.13 -15.79
CA CYS A 35 2.06 0.60 -17.02
C CYS A 35 0.67 0.00 -16.77
N LEU A 36 0.53 -0.85 -15.76
CA LEU A 36 -0.73 -1.50 -15.40
C LEU A 36 -1.81 -0.51 -14.92
N LEU A 37 -1.43 0.56 -14.22
CA LEU A 37 -2.37 1.60 -13.81
C LEU A 37 -3.00 2.27 -15.03
N LYS A 38 -2.21 2.58 -16.05
CA LYS A 38 -2.72 3.13 -17.32
C LYS A 38 -3.58 2.13 -18.08
N GLU A 39 -3.10 0.90 -18.22
CA GLU A 39 -3.81 -0.17 -18.93
C GLU A 39 -5.20 -0.43 -18.34
N ARG A 40 -5.33 -0.36 -17.01
CA ARG A 40 -6.59 -0.60 -16.31
C ARG A 40 -7.42 0.65 -16.04
N ASN A 41 -7.03 1.82 -16.57
CA ASN A 41 -7.64 3.10 -16.24
C ASN A 41 -7.83 3.26 -14.72
N ALA A 42 -6.74 3.01 -13.99
CA ALA A 42 -6.68 2.97 -12.55
C ALA A 42 -5.86 4.13 -11.98
N VAL A 43 -6.28 4.64 -10.83
CA VAL A 43 -5.52 5.60 -10.03
C VAL A 43 -5.14 4.97 -8.70
N MET A 44 -3.94 5.26 -8.21
CA MET A 44 -3.45 4.77 -6.93
C MET A 44 -3.63 5.82 -5.84
N VAL A 45 -4.03 5.41 -4.64
CA VAL A 45 -4.07 6.28 -3.44
C VAL A 45 -3.33 5.58 -2.31
N ALA A 46 -2.55 6.32 -1.53
CA ALA A 46 -1.70 5.78 -0.48
C ALA A 46 -2.01 6.40 0.89
N HIS A 47 -2.03 5.57 1.94
CA HIS A 47 -2.14 6.06 3.31
C HIS A 47 -0.78 6.55 3.84
N TYR A 48 -0.78 7.49 4.79
CA TYR A 48 0.43 8.03 5.43
C TYR A 48 1.33 6.99 6.10
N TYR A 49 0.81 5.79 6.38
CA TYR A 49 1.55 4.71 7.05
C TYR A 49 2.16 3.70 6.08
N THR A 50 2.00 3.91 4.77
CA THR A 50 2.66 3.08 3.76
C THR A 50 4.12 3.44 3.58
N ASP A 51 4.88 2.54 2.96
CA ASP A 51 6.28 2.76 2.64
C ASP A 51 6.48 4.03 1.77
N PRO A 52 7.52 4.85 2.02
CA PRO A 52 7.81 6.04 1.21
C PRO A 52 7.87 5.79 -0.30
N GLU A 53 8.31 4.60 -0.75
CA GLU A 53 8.35 4.26 -2.16
C GLU A 53 6.94 4.14 -2.78
N ILE A 54 5.97 3.63 -2.01
CA ILE A 54 4.56 3.53 -2.43
C ILE A 54 3.91 4.90 -2.43
N GLN A 55 4.19 5.71 -1.40
CA GLN A 55 3.74 7.09 -1.31
C GLN A 55 4.20 7.89 -2.55
N GLN A 56 5.49 7.83 -2.86
CA GLN A 56 6.06 8.49 -4.03
C GLN A 56 5.43 7.98 -5.33
N LEU A 57 5.20 6.67 -5.45
CA LEU A 57 4.57 6.09 -6.63
C LEU A 57 3.11 6.56 -6.81
N ALA A 58 2.37 6.78 -5.72
CA ALA A 58 1.00 7.32 -5.79
C ALA A 58 1.02 8.74 -6.36
N GLU A 59 1.89 9.61 -5.86
CA GLU A 59 2.02 10.97 -6.38
C GLU A 59 2.49 10.99 -7.84
N GLU A 60 3.50 10.19 -8.19
CA GLU A 60 4.04 10.07 -9.56
C GLU A 60 2.99 9.61 -10.58
N THR A 61 1.99 8.84 -10.14
CA THR A 61 0.95 8.27 -11.01
C THR A 61 -0.31 9.14 -11.09
N GLY A 62 -0.31 10.33 -10.48
CA GLY A 62 -1.47 11.24 -10.45
C GLY A 62 -2.48 10.90 -9.35
N GLY A 63 -2.08 10.06 -8.40
CA GLY A 63 -2.80 9.71 -7.19
C GLY A 63 -2.67 10.73 -6.06
N CYS A 64 -3.01 10.31 -4.84
CA CYS A 64 -2.81 11.11 -3.64
C CYS A 64 -2.29 10.29 -2.46
N ILE A 65 -1.56 10.96 -1.56
CA ILE A 65 -1.20 10.44 -0.24
C ILE A 65 -2.11 11.13 0.78
N SER A 66 -2.96 10.39 1.47
CA SER A 66 -3.93 10.99 2.38
C SER A 66 -4.45 10.04 3.48
N ASP A 67 -5.29 10.57 4.37
CA ASP A 67 -6.04 9.76 5.33
C ASP A 67 -7.25 9.07 4.67
N SER A 68 -7.92 8.17 5.40
CA SER A 68 -9.04 7.39 4.86
C SER A 68 -10.20 8.23 4.32
N LEU A 69 -10.49 9.39 4.93
CA LEU A 69 -11.61 10.24 4.52
C LEU A 69 -11.29 10.96 3.21
N GLU A 70 -10.09 11.50 3.11
CA GLU A 70 -9.62 12.18 1.91
C GLU A 70 -9.41 11.19 0.75
N MET A 71 -8.94 9.97 1.02
CA MET A 71 -8.87 8.90 0.01
C MET A 71 -10.27 8.56 -0.55
N ALA A 72 -11.28 8.45 0.33
CA ALA A 72 -12.66 8.20 -0.09
C ALA A 72 -13.23 9.38 -0.91
N ARG A 73 -12.97 10.62 -0.50
CA ARG A 73 -13.39 11.83 -1.24
C ARG A 73 -12.73 11.94 -2.60
N PHE A 74 -11.43 11.63 -2.69
CA PHE A 74 -10.68 11.61 -3.94
C PHE A 74 -11.26 10.56 -4.88
N GLY A 75 -11.40 9.32 -4.40
CA GLY A 75 -11.94 8.20 -5.18
C GLY A 75 -13.35 8.48 -5.72
N ALA A 76 -14.22 9.10 -4.91
CA ALA A 76 -15.58 9.45 -5.32
C ALA A 76 -15.65 10.52 -6.44
N LYS A 77 -14.61 11.34 -6.60
CA LYS A 77 -14.55 12.42 -7.61
C LYS A 77 -13.67 12.07 -8.81
N HIS A 78 -12.83 11.04 -8.70
CA HIS A 78 -11.83 10.74 -9.71
C HIS A 78 -12.48 10.03 -10.92
N PRO A 79 -12.13 10.39 -12.17
CA PRO A 79 -12.74 9.81 -13.37
C PRO A 79 -12.26 8.40 -13.71
N ALA A 80 -11.22 7.89 -13.02
CA ALA A 80 -10.70 6.54 -13.23
C ALA A 80 -11.75 5.48 -12.88
N SER A 81 -11.84 4.43 -13.68
CA SER A 81 -12.77 3.32 -13.43
C SER A 81 -12.32 2.39 -12.31
N THR A 82 -11.06 2.48 -11.91
CA THR A 82 -10.47 1.61 -10.88
C THR A 82 -9.66 2.45 -9.89
N LEU A 83 -9.86 2.16 -8.60
CA LEU A 83 -9.11 2.79 -7.51
C LEU A 83 -8.26 1.71 -6.82
N LEU A 84 -6.94 1.88 -6.87
CA LEU A 84 -5.99 1.04 -6.15
C LEU A 84 -5.67 1.70 -4.80
N VAL A 85 -6.09 1.08 -3.71
CA VAL A 85 -5.90 1.58 -2.35
C VAL A 85 -4.70 0.87 -1.72
N ALA A 86 -3.66 1.64 -1.39
CA ALA A 86 -2.51 1.17 -0.60
C ALA A 86 -2.61 1.75 0.82
N GLY A 87 -3.12 0.99 1.78
CA GLY A 87 -3.36 1.46 3.15
C GLY A 87 -3.93 0.38 4.04
#